data_AF-A0A7S3RB36-F1
#
_entry.id   AF-A0A7S3RB36-F1
#
_cell.length_a   1.000
_cell.length_b   1.000
_cell.length_c   1.000
_cell.angle_alpha   90.00
_cell.angle_beta   90.00
_cell.angle_gamma   90.00
#
_symmetry.space_group_name_H-M   'P 1'
#
loop_
_entity.id
_entity.type
_entity.pdbx_description
1 polymer ?
#
loop_
_entity_poly.entity_id
_entity_poly.type
_entity_poly.pdbx_seq_one_letter_code
_entity_poly.pdbx_strand_id
1 'polypeptide(L)'
;GKTVVRLKGGDPTVFGRGGEELEYLEARGVPVQIVPGITAASGIAAALRVPLTHRDYADSVRFVTGHARSENSASVEDRYQWEVLADPSQTLVVYMGLSTL
;
A
#
# COMPACT_ATOMS: atom_id res chain seq x y z
N GLY A 1 20.04 -20.66 16.20
CA GLY A 1 19.46 -20.16 14.93
C GLY A 1 20.30 -19.02 14.38
N LYS A 2 20.01 -18.55 13.15
CA LYS A 2 20.61 -17.33 12.58
C LYS A 2 19.69 -16.12 12.83
N THR A 3 20.26 -14.92 12.90
CA THR A 3 19.50 -13.66 12.81
C THR A 3 19.19 -13.40 11.34
N VAL A 4 17.91 -13.29 10.98
CA VAL A 4 17.45 -13.14 9.60
C VAL A 4 16.72 -11.82 9.44
N VAL A 5 17.03 -11.08 8.38
CA VAL A 5 16.35 -9.84 8.02
C VAL A 5 15.68 -10.03 6.65
N ARG A 6 14.40 -9.67 6.58
CA ARG A 6 13.64 -9.53 5.35
C ARG A 6 13.53 -8.04 5.04
N LEU A 7 14.44 -7.51 4.23
CA LEU A 7 14.38 -6.12 3.79
C LEU A 7 13.29 -5.97 2.73
N LYS A 8 12.38 -5.00 2.92
CA LYS A 8 11.26 -4.72 2.04
C LYS A 8 11.31 -3.26 1.63
N GLY A 9 10.96 -2.97 0.37
CA GLY A 9 10.87 -1.60 -0.13
C GLY A 9 9.66 -0.88 0.45
N GLY A 10 9.83 0.38 0.85
CA GLY A 10 8.77 1.17 1.46
C GLY A 10 8.44 0.74 2.89
N ASP A 11 7.15 0.63 3.21
CA ASP A 11 6.69 0.09 4.48
C ASP A 11 6.33 -1.41 4.34
N PRO A 12 6.78 -2.32 5.23
CA PRO A 12 6.48 -3.75 5.17
C PRO A 12 5.00 -4.11 5.08
N THR A 13 4.13 -3.25 5.62
CA THR A 13 2.69 -3.49 5.79
C THR A 13 1.83 -2.80 4.72
N VAL A 14 2.40 -1.92 3.89
CA VAL A 14 1.68 -1.25 2.80
C VAL A 14 1.95 -1.95 1.47
N PHE A 15 0.98 -2.76 1.01
CA PHE A 15 1.05 -3.56 -0.23
C PHE A 15 2.28 -4.48 -0.39
N GLY A 16 3.04 -4.70 0.69
CA GLY A 16 4.25 -5.52 0.67
C GLY A 16 4.03 -6.99 1.01
N ARG A 17 2.80 -7.43 1.32
CA ARG A 17 2.50 -8.79 1.84
C ARG A 17 3.19 -9.13 3.17
N GLY A 18 3.67 -8.14 3.93
CA GLY A 18 4.33 -8.37 5.21
C GLY A 18 3.45 -9.07 6.25
N GLY A 19 2.13 -8.87 6.18
CA GLY A 19 1.17 -9.58 7.05
C GLY A 19 1.13 -11.10 6.80
N GLU A 20 1.18 -11.54 5.54
CA GLU A 20 1.20 -12.97 5.21
C GLU A 20 2.52 -13.63 5.66
N GLU A 21 3.65 -12.92 5.51
CA GLU A 21 4.96 -13.37 5.99
C GLU A 21 4.97 -13.49 7.53
N LEU A 22 4.37 -12.53 8.24
CA LEU A 22 4.24 -12.54 9.70
C LEU A 22 3.40 -13.73 10.18
N GLU A 23 2.18 -13.88 9.66
CA GLU A 23 1.24 -14.96 10.03
C GLU A 23 1.89 -16.34 9.85
N TYR A 24 2.61 -16.54 8.74
CA TYR A 24 3.30 -17.79 8.45
C TYR A 24 4.37 -18.16 9.50
N LEU A 25 5.12 -17.16 9.97
CA LEU A 25 6.22 -17.33 10.93
C LEU A 25 5.69 -17.49 12.36
N GLU A 26 4.69 -16.70 12.75
CA GLU A 26 4.04 -16.79 14.06
C GLU A 26 3.37 -18.15 14.26
N ALA A 27 2.70 -18.69 13.23
CA ALA A 27 2.12 -20.04 13.26
C ALA A 27 3.15 -21.16 13.49
N ARG A 28 4.46 -20.86 13.34
CA ARG A 28 5.58 -21.79 13.56
C ARG A 28 6.41 -21.44 14.79
N GLY A 29 5.94 -20.51 15.62
CA GLY A 29 6.63 -20.06 16.82
C GLY A 29 7.94 -19.32 16.53
N VAL A 30 8.11 -18.77 15.32
CA VAL A 30 9.27 -17.94 15.00
C VAL A 30 8.98 -16.51 15.45
N PRO A 31 9.75 -15.93 16.39
CA PRO A 31 9.55 -14.56 16.82
C PRO A 31 9.94 -13.58 15.71
N VAL A 32 9.06 -12.62 15.44
CA VAL A 32 9.23 -11.61 14.39
C VAL A 32 9.02 -10.22 14.99
N GLN A 33 9.81 -9.25 14.53
CA GLN A 33 9.61 -7.84 14.81
C GLN A 33 9.42 -7.10 13.47
N ILE A 34 8.39 -6.25 13.40
CA ILE A 34 8.21 -5.32 12.29
C ILE A 34 8.94 -4.01 12.63
N VAL A 35 9.78 -3.54 11.71
CA VAL A 35 10.35 -2.20 11.73
C VAL A 35 9.61 -1.39 10.65
N PRO A 36 8.87 -0.33 11.01
CA PRO A 36 8.11 0.46 10.03
C PRO A 36 9.05 1.20 9.08
N GLY A 37 8.56 1.42 7.86
CA GLY A 37 9.29 2.14 6.81
C GLY A 37 8.51 3.33 6.29
N ILE A 38 9.18 4.19 5.50
CA ILE A 38 8.50 5.25 4.76
C ILE A 38 7.89 4.65 3.50
N THR A 39 6.57 4.56 3.44
CA THR A 39 5.89 4.06 2.23
C THR A 39 6.08 4.99 1.03
N ALA A 40 5.98 4.44 -0.18
CA ALA A 40 6.23 5.16 -1.43
C ALA A 40 5.37 6.44 -1.56
N ALA A 41 4.10 6.39 -1.15
CA ALA A 41 3.20 7.55 -1.15
C ALA A 41 3.77 8.74 -0.38
N SER A 42 4.27 8.51 0.83
CA SER A 42 4.82 9.58 1.66
C SER A 42 6.16 10.07 1.10
N GLY A 43 7.02 9.15 0.66
CA GLY A 43 8.32 9.49 0.08
C GLY A 43 8.20 10.34 -1.19
N ILE A 44 7.34 9.96 -2.13
CA ILE A 44 7.17 10.69 -3.39
C ILE A 44 6.46 12.04 -3.18
N ALA A 45 5.46 12.10 -2.29
CA ALA A 45 4.78 13.34 -1.92
C ALA A 45 5.77 14.39 -1.41
N ALA A 46 6.67 14.00 -0.49
CA ALA A 46 7.72 14.87 0.02
C ALA A 46 8.71 15.28 -1.08
N ALA A 47 9.15 14.32 -1.91
CA ALA A 47 10.11 14.58 -3.00
C ALA A 47 9.57 15.54 -4.07
N LEU A 48 8.28 15.42 -4.42
CA LEU A 48 7.61 16.27 -5.40
C LEU A 48 7.04 17.57 -4.80
N ARG A 49 7.11 17.74 -3.48
CA ARG A 49 6.47 18.85 -2.74
C ARG A 49 4.96 18.93 -2.99
N VAL A 50 4.32 17.78 -3.13
CA VAL A 50 2.87 17.64 -3.26
C VAL A 50 2.38 16.97 -1.98
N PRO A 51 1.72 17.71 -1.05
CA PRO A 51 1.29 17.12 0.20
C PRO A 51 0.13 16.13 -0.05
N LEU A 52 0.11 15.02 0.69
CA LEU A 52 -1.00 14.04 0.59
C LEU A 52 -2.30 14.59 1.16
N THR A 53 -2.24 15.57 2.06
CA THR A 53 -3.41 16.26 2.61
C THR A 53 -3.20 17.76 2.56
N HIS A 54 -4.28 18.49 2.37
CA HIS A 54 -4.28 19.95 2.45
C HIS A 54 -5.68 20.40 2.88
N ARG A 55 -5.76 21.33 3.83
CA ARG A 55 -7.04 21.74 4.45
C ARG A 55 -8.11 22.14 3.43
N ASP A 56 -7.70 22.76 2.34
CA ASP A 56 -8.60 23.26 1.30
C ASP A 56 -8.80 22.31 0.11
N TYR A 57 -8.01 21.22 0.00
CA TYR A 57 -8.02 20.34 -1.18
C TYR A 57 -8.27 18.87 -0.87
N ALA A 58 -7.67 18.34 0.21
CA ALA A 58 -7.80 16.94 0.56
C ALA A 58 -7.72 16.74 2.07
N ASP A 59 -8.83 16.31 2.67
CA ASP A 59 -8.90 15.95 4.10
C ASP A 59 -8.64 14.46 4.35
N SER A 60 -8.56 13.67 3.27
CA SER A 60 -8.38 12.23 3.32
C SER A 60 -7.38 11.75 2.26
N VAL A 61 -6.78 10.58 2.54
CA VAL A 61 -5.83 9.92 1.64
C VAL A 61 -6.25 8.48 1.47
N ARG A 62 -6.32 8.01 0.23
CA ARG A 62 -6.70 6.63 -0.08
C ARG A 62 -5.60 5.92 -0.83
N PHE A 63 -5.08 4.86 -0.23
CA PHE A 63 -4.10 3.97 -0.85
C PHE A 63 -4.83 2.79 -1.50
N VAL A 64 -4.64 2.58 -2.80
CA VAL A 64 -5.24 1.46 -3.55
C VAL A 64 -4.18 0.72 -4.37
N THR A 65 -4.49 -0.51 -4.76
CA THR A 65 -3.68 -1.29 -5.70
C THR A 65 -4.36 -1.32 -7.05
N GLY A 66 -3.66 -0.89 -8.10
CA GLY A 66 -4.08 -1.06 -9.48
C GLY A 66 -3.90 -2.48 -10.00
N HIS A 67 -3.39 -3.42 -9.20
CA HIS A 67 -3.20 -4.81 -9.63
C HIS A 67 -4.20 -5.78 -8.96
N ALA A 68 -4.70 -6.72 -9.76
CA ALA A 68 -5.57 -7.80 -9.31
C ALA A 68 -4.78 -8.85 -8.50
N ARG A 69 -5.45 -9.64 -7.64
CA ARG A 69 -4.75 -10.65 -6.82
C ARG A 69 -4.35 -11.86 -7.67
N SER A 70 -5.13 -12.15 -8.70
CA SER A 70 -4.93 -13.18 -9.71
C SER A 70 -5.84 -12.91 -10.92
N GLU A 71 -5.62 -13.60 -12.05
CA GLU A 71 -6.49 -13.54 -13.24
C GLU A 71 -7.95 -13.94 -12.94
N ASN A 72 -8.17 -14.74 -11.89
CA ASN A 72 -9.50 -15.18 -11.45
C ASN A 72 -10.10 -14.32 -10.32
N SER A 73 -9.42 -13.25 -9.90
CA SER A 73 -9.99 -12.30 -8.94
C SER A 73 -10.85 -11.27 -9.66
N ALA A 74 -11.82 -10.67 -8.96
CA ALA A 74 -12.56 -9.53 -9.49
C ALA A 74 -11.57 -8.52 -10.10
N SER A 75 -11.89 -8.11 -11.33
CA SER A 75 -11.13 -7.15 -12.11
C SER A 75 -10.93 -5.86 -11.30
N VAL A 76 -9.97 -5.01 -11.68
CA VAL A 76 -9.76 -3.74 -10.97
C VAL A 76 -11.03 -2.88 -11.09
N GLU A 77 -11.70 -2.99 -12.23
CA GLU A 77 -12.95 -2.35 -12.60
C GLU A 77 -14.09 -2.75 -11.66
N ASP A 78 -14.22 -4.05 -11.36
CA ASP A 78 -15.29 -4.59 -10.49
C ASP A 78 -14.99 -4.44 -8.99
N ARG A 79 -13.71 -4.25 -8.63
CA ARG A 79 -13.27 -4.18 -7.22
C ARG A 79 -13.59 -2.84 -6.57
N TYR A 80 -13.54 -1.76 -7.34
CA TYR A 80 -13.59 -0.42 -6.79
C TYR A 80 -14.89 0.29 -7.17
N GLN A 81 -15.49 0.98 -6.19
CA GLN A 81 -16.55 1.96 -6.44
C GLN A 81 -15.87 3.23 -6.97
N TRP A 82 -15.82 3.38 -8.29
CA TRP A 82 -15.09 4.45 -8.97
C TRP A 82 -15.56 5.84 -8.57
N GLU A 83 -16.85 6.00 -8.30
CA GLU A 83 -17.44 7.25 -7.83
C GLU A 83 -16.82 7.69 -6.50
N VAL A 84 -16.53 6.73 -5.61
CA VAL A 84 -15.89 7.01 -4.32
C VAL A 84 -14.39 7.25 -4.49
N LEU A 85 -13.73 6.61 -5.46
CA LEU A 85 -12.32 6.90 -5.78
C LEU A 85 -12.13 8.25 -6.46
N ALA A 86 -13.14 8.73 -7.19
CA ALA A 86 -13.11 10.00 -7.91
C ALA A 86 -13.50 11.21 -7.04
N ASP A 87 -13.74 11.03 -5.75
CA ASP A 87 -14.04 12.14 -4.83
C ASP A 87 -12.93 13.21 -4.89
N PRO A 88 -13.23 14.46 -5.27
CA PRO A 88 -12.24 15.51 -5.40
C PRO A 88 -11.65 15.98 -4.05
N SER A 89 -12.27 15.61 -2.92
CA SER A 89 -11.83 15.97 -1.57
C SER A 89 -10.83 14.99 -0.95
N GLN A 90 -10.34 14.01 -1.72
CA GLN A 90 -9.31 13.07 -1.27
C GLN A 90 -8.09 13.07 -2.19
N THR A 91 -6.93 12.71 -1.63
CA THR A 91 -5.78 12.31 -2.44
C THR A 91 -5.81 10.81 -2.68
N LEU A 92 -6.00 10.41 -3.93
CA LEU A 92 -5.91 9.01 -4.35
C LEU A 92 -4.46 8.65 -4.71
N VAL A 93 -3.91 7.61 -4.06
CA VAL A 93 -2.59 7.05 -4.40
C VAL A 93 -2.74 5.63 -4.89
N VAL A 94 -2.42 5.42 -6.17
CA VAL A 94 -2.48 4.10 -6.81
C VAL A 94 -1.09 3.44 -6.84
N TYR A 95 -0.97 2.31 -6.15
CA TYR A 95 0.20 1.44 -6.21
C TYR A 95 0.04 0.42 -7.33
N MET A 96 1.14 0.04 -7.99
CA MET A 96 1.16 -1.02 -9.01
C MET A 96 0.14 -0.79 -10.15
N GLY A 97 -0.14 0.47 -10.51
CA GLY A 97 -1.18 0.82 -11.49
C GLY A 97 -0.69 1.11 -12.91
N LEU A 98 0.63 1.17 -13.15
CA LEU A 98 1.16 1.70 -14.43
C LEU A 98 0.77 0.86 -15.66
N SER A 99 0.59 -0.45 -15.50
CA SER A 99 0.26 -1.38 -16.59
C SER A 99 -1.19 -1.85 -16.59
N THR A 100 -2.03 -1.27 -15.72
CA THR A 100 -3.39 -1.76 -15.41
C THR A 100 -4.42 -0.64 -15.30
N LEU A 101 -4.02 0.61 -15.53
CA LEU A 101 -4.88 1.78 -15.71
C LEU A 101 -4.73 2.33 -17.13
#